data_AF-A4XZG0-F1
#
_entry.id   AF-A4XZG0-F1
#
_cell.length_a   1.000
_cell.length_b   1.000
_cell.length_c   1.000
_cell.angle_alpha   90.00
_cell.angle_beta   90.00
_cell.angle_gamma   90.00
#
_symmetry.space_group_name_H-M   'P 1'
#
loop_
_entity.id
_entity.type
_entity.pdbx_description
1 polymer ?
#
loop_
_entity_poly.entity_id
_entity_poly.type
_entity_poly.pdbx_seq_one_letter_code
_entity_poly.pdbx_strand_id
1 'polypeptide(L)'
;MSAEGFEVDFDWDKAMAFDEDDCLSLNPFEGDFGDGRDRCLKDRFVTAGKDHVAICHDCGGDIAKGERHRSRVDIADGEFFTFRWCRVCCAAHAMSWLDNGSWMESRCELGRVRREGVTIGSFGVRAGHD
;
A
#
# COMPACT_ATOMS: atom_id res chain seq x y z
N MET A 1 28.12 -8.97 31.96
CA MET A 1 27.90 -8.89 30.49
C MET A 1 26.44 -8.58 30.30
N SER A 2 26.09 -7.30 30.26
CA SER A 2 24.70 -6.85 30.13
C SER A 2 24.38 -6.80 28.65
N ALA A 3 23.34 -7.51 28.22
CA ALA A 3 22.80 -7.38 26.88
C ALA A 3 22.11 -6.03 26.79
N GLU A 4 22.72 -5.08 26.08
CA GLU A 4 22.08 -3.83 25.73
C GLU A 4 21.04 -4.13 24.65
N GLY A 5 19.77 -4.12 25.04
CA GLY A 5 18.65 -4.21 24.12
C GLY A 5 18.60 -2.95 23.28
N PHE A 6 18.90 -3.09 21.99
CA PHE A 6 18.69 -2.03 20.99
C PHE A 6 17.20 -2.00 20.64
N GLU A 7 16.42 -1.23 21.40
CA GLU A 7 15.06 -0.88 21.00
C GLU A 7 15.17 0.07 19.79
N VAL A 8 14.90 -0.47 18.60
CA VAL A 8 14.58 0.35 17.45
C VAL A 8 13.20 0.94 17.70
N ASP A 9 13.18 2.15 18.24
CA ASP A 9 12.01 3.02 18.27
C ASP A 9 11.69 3.38 16.81
N PHE A 10 11.05 2.44 16.10
CA PHE A 10 10.61 2.64 14.72
C PHE A 10 9.44 3.61 14.78
N ASP A 11 9.78 4.90 14.65
CA ASP A 11 8.86 6.02 14.63
C ASP A 11 7.86 5.85 13.48
N TRP A 12 6.74 5.17 13.78
CA TRP A 12 5.66 4.93 12.84
C TRP A 12 5.02 6.23 12.36
N ASP A 13 5.09 7.31 13.16
CA ASP A 13 4.59 8.63 12.76
C ASP A 13 5.48 9.26 11.68
N LYS A 14 6.81 9.11 11.75
CA LYS A 14 7.72 9.44 10.65
C LYS A 14 7.60 8.50 9.46
N ALA A 15 7.45 7.20 9.68
CA ALA A 15 7.28 6.23 8.58
C ALA A 15 6.00 6.49 7.77
N MET A 16 5.00 7.17 8.33
CA MET A 16 3.77 7.60 7.65
C MET A 16 3.84 9.03 7.07
N ALA A 17 4.90 9.78 7.39
CA ALA A 17 5.19 11.10 6.84
C ALA A 17 6.09 10.95 5.60
N PHE A 18 5.47 10.92 4.43
CA PHE A 18 6.14 10.91 3.14
C PHE A 18 5.60 12.06 2.27
N ASP A 19 6.38 12.47 1.28
CA ASP A 19 5.92 13.44 0.27
C ASP A 19 4.99 12.75 -0.74
N GLU A 20 3.76 13.27 -0.89
CA GLU A 20 2.80 12.73 -1.85
C GLU A 20 3.34 12.82 -3.30
N ASP A 21 4.19 13.79 -3.61
CA ASP A 21 4.81 13.94 -4.92
C ASP A 21 5.85 12.84 -5.18
N ASP A 22 6.65 12.46 -4.17
CA ASP A 22 7.57 11.31 -4.27
C ASP A 22 6.79 10.02 -4.54
N CYS A 23 5.65 9.83 -3.86
CA CYS A 23 4.78 8.68 -4.12
C CYS A 23 4.20 8.71 -5.54
N LEU A 24 3.75 9.86 -6.03
CA LEU A 24 3.18 10.01 -7.38
C LEU A 24 4.23 9.90 -8.49
N SER A 25 5.51 10.18 -8.19
CA SER A 25 6.62 10.04 -9.14
C SER A 25 6.82 8.59 -9.59
N LEU A 26 6.48 7.62 -8.73
CA LEU A 26 6.54 6.20 -9.06
C LEU A 26 5.33 5.78 -9.88
N ASN A 27 5.59 5.20 -11.06
CA ASN A 27 4.59 4.48 -11.85
C ASN A 27 4.55 2.99 -11.43
N PRO A 28 3.51 2.51 -10.72
CA PRO A 28 3.47 1.13 -10.20
C PRO A 28 3.36 0.05 -11.29
N PHE A 29 3.03 0.46 -12.52
CA PHE A 29 2.90 -0.42 -13.69
C PHE A 29 4.02 -0.18 -14.71
N GLU A 30 5.12 0.47 -14.32
CA GLU A 30 6.28 0.59 -15.19
C GLU A 30 6.82 -0.80 -15.55
N GLY A 31 6.97 -1.07 -16.85
CA GLY A 31 7.39 -2.39 -17.35
C GLY A 31 6.25 -3.40 -17.55
N ASP A 32 5.00 -3.04 -17.22
CA ASP A 32 3.82 -3.79 -17.63
C ASP A 32 3.48 -3.43 -19.09
N PHE A 33 3.83 -4.33 -20.03
CA PHE A 33 3.73 -4.07 -21.46
C PHE A 33 2.30 -4.28 -21.96
N GLY A 34 1.51 -3.22 -21.93
CA GLY A 34 0.22 -3.16 -22.62
C GLY A 34 0.33 -3.16 -24.15
N ASP A 35 -0.81 -3.15 -24.85
CA ASP A 35 -0.91 -3.12 -26.32
C ASP A 35 -0.57 -1.75 -26.96
N GLY A 36 -0.05 -0.81 -26.15
CA GLY A 36 0.26 0.57 -26.54
C GLY A 36 -0.94 1.53 -26.49
N ARG A 37 -2.15 1.06 -26.13
CA ARG A 37 -3.33 1.92 -25.93
C ARG A 37 -3.59 2.23 -24.46
N ASP A 38 -2.88 1.51 -23.59
CA ASP A 38 -2.94 1.69 -22.15
C ASP A 38 -2.51 3.10 -21.78
N ARG A 39 -3.32 3.76 -20.95
CA ARG A 39 -3.03 5.11 -20.49
C ARG A 39 -3.59 5.37 -19.11
N CYS A 40 -2.81 6.10 -18.32
CA CYS A 40 -3.29 6.67 -17.08
C CYS A 40 -4.23 7.85 -17.36
N LEU A 41 -5.43 7.82 -16.80
CA LEU A 41 -6.40 8.92 -16.91
C LEU A 41 -6.33 9.87 -15.73
N LYS A 42 -6.14 9.33 -14.53
CA LYS A 42 -6.06 10.07 -13.27
C LYS A 42 -5.14 9.34 -12.32
N ASP A 43 -4.26 10.07 -11.68
CA ASP A 43 -3.43 9.56 -10.60
C ASP A 43 -3.27 10.67 -9.56
N ARG A 44 -3.78 10.44 -8.35
CA ARG A 44 -3.81 11.47 -7.31
C ARG A 44 -4.09 10.87 -5.95
N PHE A 45 -3.76 11.62 -4.91
CA PHE A 45 -4.25 11.35 -3.58
C PHE A 45 -5.67 11.86 -3.37
N VAL A 46 -6.48 11.04 -2.70
CA VAL A 46 -7.86 11.32 -2.31
C VAL A 46 -8.08 10.94 -0.85
N THR A 47 -9.16 11.45 -0.25
CA THR A 47 -9.60 11.02 1.09
C THR A 47 -10.76 10.05 0.93
N ALA A 48 -10.71 8.91 1.61
CA ALA A 48 -11.75 7.90 1.55
C ALA A 48 -13.08 8.42 2.13
N GLY A 49 -14.14 8.46 1.32
CA GLY A 49 -15.47 8.86 1.77
C GLY A 49 -16.21 7.78 2.57
N LYS A 50 -15.74 6.53 2.50
CA LYS A 50 -16.27 5.33 3.17
C LYS A 50 -15.14 4.33 3.39
N ASP A 51 -15.37 3.31 4.21
CA ASP A 51 -14.44 2.19 4.34
C ASP A 51 -14.39 1.39 3.03
N HIS A 52 -13.17 1.02 2.63
CA HIS A 52 -12.93 0.10 1.54
C HIS A 52 -12.22 -1.14 2.07
N VAL A 53 -12.86 -2.30 1.96
CA VAL A 53 -12.33 -3.56 2.49
C VAL A 53 -11.50 -4.28 1.43
N ALA A 54 -10.32 -4.74 1.82
CA ALA A 54 -9.39 -5.55 1.02
C ALA A 54 -9.12 -5.02 -0.39
N ILE A 55 -9.09 -3.69 -0.57
CA ILE A 55 -9.00 -3.06 -1.90
C ILE A 55 -7.60 -2.56 -2.26
N CYS A 56 -6.68 -2.47 -1.30
CA CYS A 56 -5.34 -1.99 -1.59
C CYS A 56 -4.67 -2.90 -2.63
N HIS A 57 -4.17 -2.33 -3.71
CA HIS A 57 -3.65 -3.10 -4.83
C HIS A 57 -2.45 -3.95 -4.41
N ASP A 58 -1.43 -3.35 -3.79
CA ASP A 58 -0.25 -4.11 -3.36
C ASP A 58 -0.59 -5.12 -2.27
N CYS A 59 -1.09 -4.63 -1.12
CA CYS A 59 -1.15 -5.43 0.10
C CYS A 59 -2.51 -6.08 0.36
N GLY A 60 -3.54 -5.85 -0.46
CA GLY A 60 -4.89 -6.38 -0.22
C GLY A 60 -5.52 -5.94 1.10
N GLY A 61 -5.04 -4.85 1.70
CA GLY A 61 -5.53 -4.31 2.96
C GLY A 61 -6.71 -3.36 2.81
N ASP A 62 -7.31 -3.04 3.95
CA ASP A 62 -8.40 -2.07 4.04
C ASP A 62 -7.88 -0.64 3.90
N ILE A 63 -8.77 0.27 3.51
CA ILE A 63 -8.58 1.72 3.51
C ILE A 63 -9.75 2.30 4.29
N ALA A 64 -9.47 2.88 5.46
CA ALA A 64 -10.50 3.36 6.37
C ALA A 64 -11.14 4.66 5.85
N LYS A 65 -12.39 4.92 6.21
CA LYS A 65 -13.04 6.22 5.99
C LYS A 65 -12.20 7.34 6.61
N GLY A 66 -11.97 8.41 5.85
CA GLY A 66 -11.11 9.53 6.25
C GLY A 66 -9.62 9.32 5.96
N GLU A 67 -9.20 8.12 5.56
CA GLU A 67 -7.81 7.85 5.21
C GLU A 67 -7.43 8.54 3.89
N ARG A 68 -6.30 9.26 3.92
CA ARG A 68 -5.65 9.84 2.75
C ARG A 68 -4.84 8.77 2.03
N HIS A 69 -5.20 8.48 0.78
CA HIS A 69 -4.66 7.35 0.04
C HIS A 69 -4.54 7.67 -1.46
N ARG A 70 -3.66 6.97 -2.20
CA ARG A 70 -3.51 7.15 -3.65
C ARG A 70 -4.61 6.39 -4.38
N SER A 71 -5.20 7.02 -5.39
CA SER A 71 -6.16 6.41 -6.30
C SER A 71 -5.77 6.73 -7.73
N ARG A 72 -5.65 5.67 -8.55
CA ARG A 72 -5.31 5.74 -9.95
C ARG A 72 -6.40 5.11 -10.81
N VAL A 73 -6.68 5.73 -11.95
CA VAL A 73 -7.65 5.23 -12.94
C VAL A 73 -6.93 5.13 -14.26
N ASP A 74 -6.90 3.92 -14.80
CA ASP A 74 -6.24 3.59 -16.05
C ASP A 74 -7.25 3.02 -17.05
N ILE A 75 -6.95 3.19 -18.33
CA ILE A 75 -7.51 2.34 -19.38
C ILE A 75 -6.45 1.31 -19.70
N ALA A 76 -6.80 0.03 -19.61
CA ALA A 76 -5.99 -1.09 -20.07
C ALA A 76 -6.88 -2.04 -20.88
N ASP A 77 -6.41 -2.52 -22.03
CA ASP A 77 -7.18 -3.41 -22.92
C ASP A 77 -8.58 -2.87 -23.30
N GLY A 78 -8.75 -1.54 -23.32
CA GLY A 78 -10.03 -0.87 -23.59
C GLY A 78 -11.02 -0.85 -22.43
N GLU A 79 -10.66 -1.40 -21.27
CA GLU A 79 -11.45 -1.39 -20.04
C GLU A 79 -10.94 -0.37 -19.03
N PHE A 80 -11.81 0.10 -18.14
CA PHE A 80 -11.45 1.03 -17.07
C PHE A 80 -11.10 0.28 -15.79
N PHE A 81 -9.89 0.51 -15.29
CA PHE A 81 -9.44 -0.01 -14.01
C PHE A 81 -9.31 1.12 -13.00
N THR A 82 -9.67 0.84 -11.74
CA THR A 82 -9.42 1.76 -10.62
C THR A 82 -8.59 1.04 -9.57
N PHE A 83 -7.40 1.56 -9.32
CA PHE A 83 -6.46 1.07 -8.33
C PHE A 83 -6.43 2.01 -7.13
N ARG A 84 -6.20 1.43 -5.95
CA ARG A 84 -6.08 2.17 -4.69
C ARG A 84 -4.90 1.61 -3.90
N TRP A 85 -4.19 2.49 -3.21
CA TRP A 85 -3.11 2.10 -2.30
C TRP A 85 -3.33 2.74 -0.95
N CYS A 86 -3.40 1.92 0.11
CA CYS A 86 -3.48 2.42 1.49
C CYS A 86 -2.29 3.33 1.82
N ARG A 87 -2.40 4.13 2.87
CA ARG A 87 -1.37 5.10 3.29
C ARG A 87 0.01 4.46 3.46
N VAL A 88 0.06 3.25 4.02
CA VAL A 88 1.32 2.51 4.23
C VAL A 88 1.97 2.10 2.91
N CYS A 89 1.18 1.64 1.93
CA CYS A 89 1.74 1.33 0.59
C CYS A 89 2.16 2.61 -0.16
N CYS A 90 1.46 3.72 0.07
CA CYS A 90 1.89 5.01 -0.48
C CYS A 90 3.26 5.45 0.07
N ALA A 91 3.52 5.23 1.37
CA ALA A 91 4.84 5.47 1.96
C ALA A 91 5.91 4.57 1.32
N ALA A 92 5.59 3.28 1.10
CA ALA A 92 6.49 2.36 0.41
C ALA A 92 6.80 2.79 -1.03
N HIS A 93 5.81 3.31 -1.76
CA HIS A 93 6.02 3.87 -3.10
C HIS A 93 6.98 5.08 -3.06
N ALA A 94 6.78 6.01 -2.13
CA ALA A 94 7.66 7.19 -1.99
C ALA A 94 9.11 6.78 -1.67
N MET A 95 9.30 5.72 -0.88
CA MET A 95 10.61 5.20 -0.52
C MET A 95 11.30 4.41 -1.64
N SER A 96 10.58 4.03 -2.70
CA SER A 96 11.08 3.09 -3.72
C SER A 96 12.41 3.53 -4.37
N TRP A 97 12.64 4.84 -4.51
CA TRP A 97 13.88 5.37 -5.06
C TRP A 97 15.07 5.30 -4.09
N LEU A 98 14.80 5.21 -2.78
CA LEU A 98 15.80 5.16 -1.72
C LEU A 98 16.14 3.74 -1.31
N ASP A 99 15.15 2.84 -1.30
CA ASP A 99 15.28 1.45 -0.85
C ASP A 99 15.26 0.44 -2.01
N ASN A 100 15.36 0.94 -3.24
CA ASN A 100 15.29 0.16 -4.47
C ASN A 100 14.03 -0.73 -4.57
N GLY A 101 12.92 -0.25 -4.03
CA GLY A 101 11.60 -0.91 -4.08
C GLY A 101 11.43 -2.04 -3.06
N SER A 102 12.40 -2.29 -2.17
CA SER A 102 12.36 -3.44 -1.26
C SER A 102 11.17 -3.41 -0.29
N TRP A 103 10.79 -2.23 0.21
CA TRP A 103 9.61 -2.12 1.06
C TRP A 103 8.33 -2.34 0.26
N MET A 104 8.22 -1.77 -0.94
CA MET A 104 7.08 -1.99 -1.83
C MET A 104 6.90 -3.48 -2.17
N GLU A 105 7.99 -4.18 -2.49
CA GLU A 105 7.97 -5.62 -2.76
C GLU A 105 7.44 -6.42 -1.56
N SER A 106 7.88 -6.08 -0.34
CA SER A 106 7.38 -6.69 0.89
C SER A 106 5.88 -6.46 1.09
N ARG A 107 5.36 -5.30 0.67
CA ARG A 107 3.92 -4.98 0.70
C ARG A 107 3.13 -5.77 -0.33
N CYS A 108 3.67 -5.97 -1.53
CA CYS A 108 3.08 -6.82 -2.57
C CYS A 108 3.02 -8.28 -2.12
N GLU A 109 4.07 -8.78 -1.48
CA GLU A 109 4.12 -10.14 -0.94
C GLU A 109 3.06 -10.35 0.15
N LEU A 110 2.92 -9.39 1.07
CA LEU A 110 1.83 -9.40 2.05
C LEU A 110 0.45 -9.52 1.38
N GLY A 111 0.25 -8.85 0.24
CA GLY A 111 -0.98 -8.97 -0.53
C GLY A 111 -1.19 -10.33 -1.19
N ARG A 112 -0.12 -10.97 -1.68
CA ARG A 112 -0.18 -12.36 -2.17
C ARG A 112 -0.66 -13.29 -1.07
N VAL A 113 -0.01 -13.25 0.10
CA VAL A 113 -0.37 -14.03 1.29
C VAL A 113 -1.84 -13.81 1.70
N ARG A 114 -2.29 -12.55 1.74
CA ARG A 114 -3.68 -12.21 2.10
C ARG A 114 -4.71 -12.72 1.10
N ARG A 115 -4.42 -12.64 -0.21
CA ARG A 115 -5.33 -13.07 -1.28
C ARG A 115 -5.36 -14.59 -1.47
N GLU A 116 -4.25 -15.25 -1.21
CA GLU A 116 -4.14 -16.72 -1.25
C GLU A 116 -4.75 -17.39 -0.01
N GLY A 117 -5.21 -16.61 0.98
CA GLY A 117 -5.93 -17.13 2.14
C GLY A 117 -5.03 -17.81 3.16
N VAL A 118 -3.71 -17.52 3.18
CA VAL A 118 -2.86 -17.96 4.27
C VAL A 118 -3.18 -17.11 5.50
N THR A 119 -4.06 -17.62 6.35
CA THR A 119 -4.23 -17.15 7.71
C THR A 119 -2.92 -17.37 8.47
N ILE A 120 -2.02 -16.39 8.43
CA ILE A 120 -1.03 -16.24 9.51
C ILE A 120 -1.83 -16.02 10.78
N GLY A 121 -1.74 -17.01 11.66
CA GLY A 121 -2.63 -17.22 12.79
C GLY A 121 -2.92 -15.94 13.57
N SER A 122 -4.20 -15.76 13.89
CA SER A 122 -4.70 -14.87 14.90
C SER A 122 -3.81 -14.90 16.15
N PHE A 123 -2.94 -13.90 16.32
CA PHE A 123 -2.48 -13.52 17.64
C PHE A 123 -3.67 -12.84 18.33
N GLY A 124 -4.30 -13.62 19.21
CA GLY A 124 -5.60 -13.33 19.77
C GLY A 124 -5.62 -12.06 20.63
N VAL A 125 -6.66 -11.27 20.43
CA VAL A 125 -7.24 -10.44 21.48
C VAL A 125 -8.51 -11.15 21.93
N ARG A 126 -8.45 -11.87 23.06
CA ARG A 126 -9.66 -12.29 23.77
C ARG A 126 -10.25 -11.04 24.40
N ALA A 127 -11.26 -10.46 23.76
CA ALA A 127 -12.26 -9.66 24.47
C ALA A 127 -13.22 -10.65 25.15
N GLY A 128 -13.07 -10.83 26.46
CA GLY A 128 -14.03 -11.51 27.31
C GLY A 128 -14.85 -10.47 28.06
N HIS A 129 -16.15 -10.45 27.77
CA HIS A 129 -17.22 -9.78 28.50
C HIS A 129 -17.46 -10.52 29.83
N ASP A 130 -17.50 -9.79 30.94
CA ASP A 130 -18.59 -9.74 31.95
C ASP A 130 -18.13 -8.92 33.18
#